data_AF-A0A8S3XVT4-F1
#
_entry.id   AF-A0A8S3XVT4-F1
#
_cell.length_a   1.000
_cell.length_b   1.000
_cell.length_c   1.000
_cell.angle_alpha   90.00
_cell.angle_beta   90.00
_cell.angle_gamma   90.00
#
_symmetry.space_group_name_H-M   'P 1'
#
loop_
_entity.id
_entity.type
_entity.pdbx_description
1 polymer ?
#
loop_
_entity_poly.entity_id
_entity_poly.type
_entity_poly.pdbx_seq_one_letter_code
_entity_poly.pdbx_strand_id
1 'polypeptide(L)'
;MASALPLDYLVWDLFCLNRHLRSLVRKILYEEIPPIDESKPLADQPPQKTAFDLYKSYSLPKEEIWQKRREEKMNRKVVFNLIKESTHQYSSIFSCYEEQARISRARRLSEMQRLARQAKEDAIQNKRAEKEKRKLELLKAGKLSDDEIVESSEEEDENEYFPPPGLLIPGFYAPPNDVAKVNGLAILFPKIVLEYVTPEPEFLPPHVLVLLDMTKRYNAIETLAKYKNAVIHMGIFKATSPYSAVHVAYGVKHFDSMKLSINLDDLKLAFMLSIKVDVPLLELMDLNPYHVSRDSEAGEDECAAMFPVNYGDEYAEFEDFD
;
A
#
# COMPACT_ATOMS: atom_id res chain seq x y z
N MET A 1 24.07 1.45 9.24
CA MET A 1 24.95 0.86 8.21
C MET A 1 25.12 -0.62 8.50
N ALA A 2 24.20 -1.46 8.01
CA ALA A 2 24.32 -2.91 8.13
C ALA A 2 25.29 -3.40 7.05
N SER A 3 26.45 -3.91 7.49
CA SER A 3 27.34 -4.66 6.63
C SER A 3 26.61 -5.88 6.10
N ALA A 4 26.43 -5.96 4.78
CA ALA A 4 25.90 -7.13 4.11
C ALA A 4 26.76 -8.36 4.46
N LEU A 5 26.23 -9.22 5.35
CA LEU A 5 26.75 -10.57 5.50
C LEU A 5 26.40 -11.34 4.22
N PRO A 6 27.32 -12.19 3.72
CA PRO A 6 27.11 -12.90 2.46
C PRO A 6 25.92 -13.86 2.58
N LEU A 7 24.98 -13.75 1.64
CA LEU A 7 23.81 -14.61 1.43
C LEU A 7 24.14 -16.12 1.35
N ASP A 8 25.42 -16.47 1.17
CA ASP A 8 25.89 -17.84 0.98
C ASP A 8 25.67 -18.74 2.20
N TYR A 9 25.52 -18.18 3.41
CA TYR A 9 25.35 -18.98 4.63
C TYR A 9 23.88 -19.31 4.97
N LEU A 10 22.92 -18.47 4.59
CA LEU A 10 21.48 -18.73 4.80
C LEU A 10 20.92 -19.76 3.82
N VAL A 11 21.51 -19.89 2.62
CA VAL A 11 21.07 -20.86 1.59
C VAL A 11 21.49 -22.29 1.94
N TRP A 12 22.57 -22.48 2.71
CA TRP A 12 23.06 -23.82 3.05
C TRP A 12 22.22 -24.50 4.14
N ASP A 13 21.71 -23.76 5.13
CA ASP A 13 20.88 -24.36 6.20
C ASP A 13 19.50 -24.80 5.68
N LEU A 14 18.90 -24.10 4.71
CA LEU A 14 17.63 -24.50 4.09
C LEU A 14 17.77 -25.72 3.14
N PHE A 15 18.90 -25.86 2.44
CA PHE A 15 19.17 -27.02 1.59
C PHE A 15 19.46 -28.31 2.39
N CYS A 16 19.83 -28.19 3.67
CA CYS A 16 20.11 -29.32 4.54
C CYS A 16 18.86 -30.01 5.10
N LEU A 17 17.69 -29.36 5.10
CA LEU A 17 16.49 -29.85 5.78
C LEU A 17 15.66 -30.88 4.99
N ASN A 18 15.88 -31.07 3.68
CA ASN A 18 15.01 -31.93 2.88
C ASN A 18 15.79 -32.95 2.01
N ARG A 19 15.98 -34.16 2.55
CA ARG A 19 16.67 -35.30 1.89
C ARG A 19 16.06 -35.65 0.52
N HIS A 20 14.75 -35.50 0.37
CA HIS A 20 14.03 -35.78 -0.87
C HIS A 20 14.36 -34.77 -1.97
N LEU A 21 14.46 -33.49 -1.63
CA LEU A 21 14.82 -32.44 -2.58
C LEU A 21 16.25 -32.63 -3.11
N ARG A 22 17.20 -32.98 -2.22
CA ARG A 22 18.58 -33.29 -2.63
C ARG A 22 18.67 -34.50 -3.56
N SER A 23 17.85 -35.52 -3.32
CA SER A 23 17.77 -36.70 -4.19
C SER A 23 17.17 -36.38 -5.55
N LEU A 24 16.11 -35.57 -5.58
CA LEU A 24 15.44 -35.14 -6.81
C LEU A 24 16.36 -34.27 -7.68
N VAL A 25 17.03 -33.29 -7.08
CA VAL A 25 17.97 -32.41 -7.79
C VAL A 25 19.16 -33.21 -8.33
N ARG A 26 19.67 -34.19 -7.58
CA ARG A 26 20.72 -35.10 -8.10
C ARG A 26 20.23 -35.93 -9.27
N LYS A 27 19.01 -36.46 -9.19
CA LYS A 27 18.41 -37.26 -10.26
C LYS A 27 18.25 -36.43 -11.54
N ILE A 28 17.70 -35.22 -11.44
CA ILE A 28 17.51 -34.32 -12.59
C ILE A 28 18.86 -33.88 -13.19
N LEU A 29 19.84 -33.54 -12.34
CA LEU A 29 21.11 -32.98 -12.83
C LEU A 29 22.06 -34.03 -13.38
N TYR A 30 22.07 -35.24 -12.81
CA TYR A 30 23.12 -36.24 -13.07
C TYR A 30 22.60 -37.58 -13.61
N GLU A 31 21.33 -37.94 -13.40
CA GLU A 31 20.80 -39.27 -13.74
C GLU A 31 19.78 -39.25 -14.89
N GLU A 32 19.06 -38.14 -15.07
CA GLU A 32 18.02 -38.02 -16.09
C GLU A 32 18.65 -37.69 -17.45
N ILE A 33 18.84 -38.74 -18.26
CA ILE A 33 19.15 -38.63 -19.68
C ILE A 33 17.80 -38.64 -20.41
N PRO A 34 17.52 -37.67 -21.29
CA PRO A 34 16.26 -37.64 -22.02
C PRO A 34 16.07 -38.96 -22.81
N PRO A 35 14.90 -39.60 -22.73
CA PRO A 35 14.65 -40.86 -23.43
C PRO A 35 14.75 -40.66 -24.96
N ILE A 36 15.33 -41.65 -25.63
CA ILE A 36 15.45 -41.66 -27.09
C ILE A 36 14.06 -41.89 -27.68
N ASP A 37 13.59 -40.93 -28.47
CA ASP A 37 12.34 -41.04 -29.22
C ASP A 37 12.65 -41.69 -30.58
N GLU A 38 12.37 -42.99 -30.72
CA GLU A 38 12.61 -43.79 -31.93
C GLU A 38 11.85 -43.27 -33.16
N SER A 39 10.85 -42.40 -32.98
CA SER A 39 10.06 -41.81 -34.06
C SER A 39 10.77 -40.66 -34.79
N LYS A 40 11.84 -40.08 -34.21
CA LYS A 40 12.52 -38.88 -34.74
C LYS A 40 13.94 -39.20 -35.23
N PRO A 41 14.41 -38.58 -36.32
CA PRO A 41 15.77 -38.75 -36.81
C PRO A 41 16.79 -38.24 -35.77
N LEU A 42 17.96 -38.89 -35.73
CA LEU A 42 18.99 -38.67 -34.70
C LEU A 42 19.50 -37.22 -34.59
N ALA A 43 19.35 -36.42 -35.64
CA ALA A 43 19.73 -35.00 -35.66
C ALA A 43 18.76 -34.08 -34.90
N ASP A 44 17.49 -34.47 -34.77
CA ASP A 44 16.45 -33.69 -34.08
C ASP A 44 16.26 -34.12 -32.62
N GLN A 45 17.02 -35.10 -32.16
CA GLN A 45 16.97 -35.58 -30.79
C GLN A 45 17.83 -34.68 -29.87
N PRO A 46 17.37 -34.41 -28.63
CA PRO A 46 18.17 -33.66 -27.69
C PRO A 46 19.50 -34.39 -27.42
N PRO A 47 20.61 -33.65 -27.22
CA PRO A 47 21.90 -34.26 -26.98
C PRO A 47 21.83 -35.19 -25.76
N GLN A 48 22.38 -36.41 -25.90
CA GLN A 48 22.47 -37.39 -24.81
C GLN A 48 23.55 -37.00 -23.79
N LYS A 49 23.36 -35.83 -23.19
CA LYS A 49 24.19 -35.27 -22.13
C LYS A 49 23.29 -35.01 -20.93
N THR A 50 23.86 -35.17 -19.74
CA THR A 50 23.14 -34.80 -18.53
C THR A 50 22.88 -33.30 -18.51
N ALA A 51 21.84 -32.86 -17.79
CA ALA A 51 21.57 -31.43 -17.61
C ALA A 51 22.81 -30.72 -17.03
N PHE A 52 23.55 -31.36 -16.12
CA PHE A 52 24.80 -30.83 -15.60
C PHE A 52 25.85 -30.54 -16.68
N ASP A 53 26.05 -31.45 -17.63
CA ASP A 53 27.03 -31.28 -18.70
C ASP A 53 26.65 -30.17 -19.68
N LEU A 54 25.34 -29.99 -19.91
CA LEU A 54 24.82 -28.87 -20.69
C LEU A 54 25.12 -27.54 -19.96
N TYR A 55 24.71 -27.41 -18.71
CA TYR A 55 24.90 -26.19 -17.92
C TYR A 55 26.36 -25.84 -17.63
N LYS A 56 27.23 -26.83 -17.53
CA LYS A 56 28.68 -26.63 -17.35
C LYS A 56 29.29 -25.81 -18.49
N SER A 57 28.77 -25.92 -19.71
CA SER A 57 29.24 -25.13 -20.86
C SER A 57 28.80 -23.67 -20.83
N TYR A 58 27.73 -23.35 -20.10
CA TYR A 58 27.22 -21.98 -19.92
C TYR A 58 27.87 -21.24 -18.75
N SER A 59 28.51 -21.95 -17.82
CA SER A 59 29.24 -21.32 -16.71
C SER A 59 30.62 -20.86 -17.16
N LEU A 60 30.96 -19.60 -16.87
CA LEU A 60 32.32 -19.09 -17.04
C LEU A 60 33.32 -19.97 -16.28
N PRO A 61 34.56 -20.11 -16.78
CA PRO A 61 35.59 -20.81 -16.03
C PRO A 61 35.81 -20.15 -14.66
N LYS A 62 36.14 -20.98 -13.68
CA LYS A 62 36.37 -20.56 -12.28
C LYS A 62 37.30 -19.34 -12.18
N GLU A 63 38.31 -19.28 -13.04
CA GLU A 63 39.31 -18.20 -13.09
C GLU A 63 38.68 -16.85 -13.48
N GLU A 64 37.82 -16.83 -14.49
CA GLU A 64 37.11 -15.61 -14.92
C GLU A 64 36.12 -15.13 -13.85
N ILE A 65 35.41 -16.06 -13.20
CA ILE A 65 34.53 -15.72 -12.06
C ILE A 65 35.34 -15.06 -10.94
N TRP A 66 36.54 -15.57 -10.66
CA TRP A 66 37.42 -15.02 -9.64
C TRP A 66 38.04 -13.68 -10.02
N GLN A 67 38.32 -13.44 -11.30
CA GLN A 67 38.75 -12.14 -11.80
C GLN A 67 37.62 -11.12 -11.68
N LYS A 68 36.41 -11.44 -12.16
CA LYS A 68 35.24 -10.57 -12.06
C LYS A 68 34.90 -10.19 -10.61
N ARG A 69 34.97 -11.16 -9.68
CA ARG A 69 34.79 -10.89 -8.23
C ARG A 69 35.88 -9.97 -7.65
N ARG A 70 37.11 -10.02 -8.16
CA ARG A 70 38.20 -9.12 -7.73
C ARG A 70 37.95 -7.70 -8.26
N GLU A 71 37.56 -7.57 -9.52
CA GLU A 71 37.22 -6.29 -10.14
C GLU A 71 36.02 -5.63 -9.44
N GLU A 72 34.95 -6.38 -9.18
CA GLU A 72 33.78 -5.89 -8.45
C GLU A 72 34.15 -5.43 -7.02
N LYS A 73 35.04 -6.15 -6.33
CA LYS A 73 35.54 -5.73 -5.01
C LYS A 73 36.35 -4.43 -5.09
N MET A 74 37.16 -4.25 -6.13
CA MET A 74 37.91 -3.00 -6.34
C MET A 74 36.96 -1.84 -6.65
N ASN A 75 36.00 -2.03 -7.57
CA ASN A 75 35.00 -1.02 -7.90
C ASN A 75 34.13 -0.63 -6.70
N ARG A 76 33.70 -1.61 -5.88
CA ARG A 76 32.95 -1.33 -4.65
C ARG A 76 33.76 -0.48 -3.67
N LYS A 77 35.06 -0.74 -3.51
CA LYS A 77 35.95 0.07 -2.66
C LYS A 77 36.07 1.51 -3.18
N VAL A 78 36.23 1.68 -4.49
CA VAL A 78 36.30 3.01 -5.12
C VAL A 78 35.00 3.79 -4.90
N VAL A 79 33.85 3.18 -5.19
CA VAL A 79 32.53 3.81 -4.99
C VAL A 79 32.31 4.15 -3.52
N PHE A 80 32.65 3.25 -2.59
CA PHE A 80 32.51 3.48 -1.16
C PHE A 80 33.36 4.67 -0.68
N ASN A 81 34.61 4.77 -1.15
CA ASN A 81 35.48 5.91 -0.83
C ASN A 81 34.92 7.22 -1.37
N LEU A 82 34.39 7.23 -2.60
CA LEU A 82 33.77 8.41 -3.22
C LEU A 82 32.55 8.91 -2.41
N ILE A 83 31.72 7.98 -1.94
CA ILE A 83 30.57 8.28 -1.07
C ILE A 83 31.04 8.80 0.29
N LYS A 84 32.10 8.22 0.86
CA LYS A 84 32.67 8.64 2.15
C LYS A 84 33.22 10.08 2.08
N GLU A 85 33.88 10.44 0.99
CA GLU A 85 34.38 11.80 0.76
C GLU A 85 33.24 12.80 0.59
N SER A 86 32.22 12.44 -0.20
CA SER A 86 31.04 13.27 -0.40
C SER A 86 30.27 13.51 0.92
N THR A 87 30.05 12.45 1.70
CA THR A 87 29.31 12.54 2.98
C THR A 87 30.04 13.38 4.03
N HIS A 88 31.38 13.33 4.08
CA HIS A 88 32.15 14.21 4.96
C HIS A 88 31.98 15.69 4.62
N GLN A 89 31.91 16.03 3.34
CA GLN A 89 31.69 17.39 2.88
C GLN A 89 30.29 17.89 3.27
N TYR A 90 29.25 17.07 3.08
CA TYR A 90 27.88 17.41 3.48
C TYR A 90 27.68 17.51 5.01
N SER A 91 28.36 16.66 5.79
CA SER A 91 28.29 16.71 7.26
C SER A 91 28.84 18.01 7.85
N SER A 92 29.90 18.55 7.24
CA SER A 92 30.51 19.82 7.67
C SER A 92 29.61 21.03 7.37
N ILE A 93 28.92 21.00 6.23
CA ILE A 93 27.96 22.05 5.86
C ILE A 93 26.75 22.02 6.80
N PHE A 94 26.23 20.82 7.11
CA PHE A 94 25.04 20.67 7.95
C PHE A 94 25.26 21.14 9.41
N SER A 95 26.42 20.87 10.00
CA SER A 95 26.73 21.31 11.38
C SER A 95 26.77 22.84 11.51
N CYS A 96 27.27 23.54 10.50
CA CYS A 96 27.31 25.01 10.46
C CYS A 96 25.90 25.62 10.46
N TYR A 97 24.97 25.06 9.67
CA TYR A 97 23.58 25.53 9.64
C TYR A 97 22.84 25.27 10.96
N GLU A 98 23.06 24.12 11.59
CA GLU A 98 22.41 23.78 12.86
C GLU A 98 22.85 24.72 13.98
N GLU A 99 24.13 25.08 14.03
CA GLU A 99 24.68 26.00 15.03
C GLU A 99 24.15 27.43 14.85
N GLN A 100 24.05 27.93 13.61
CA GLN A 100 23.40 29.22 13.33
C GLN A 100 21.92 29.23 13.71
N ALA A 101 21.20 28.12 13.48
CA ALA A 101 19.81 27.98 13.88
C ALA A 101 19.65 27.98 15.41
N ARG A 102 20.54 27.28 16.15
CA ARG A 102 20.55 27.28 17.62
C ARG A 102 20.79 28.68 18.18
N ILE A 103 21.79 29.41 17.66
CA ILE A 103 22.08 30.79 18.07
C ILE A 103 20.87 31.70 17.82
N SER A 104 20.23 31.58 16.65
CA SER A 104 19.06 32.38 16.29
C SER A 104 17.86 32.10 17.19
N ARG A 105 17.60 30.82 17.52
CA ARG A 105 16.54 30.43 18.46
C ARG A 105 16.82 30.95 19.88
N ALA A 106 18.05 30.83 20.35
CA ALA A 106 18.44 31.33 21.67
C ALA A 106 18.24 32.85 21.81
N ARG A 107 18.56 33.64 20.77
CA ARG A 107 18.29 35.09 20.76
C ARG A 107 16.81 35.40 20.87
N ARG A 108 15.95 34.75 20.07
CA ARG A 108 14.49 34.94 20.12
C ARG A 108 13.91 34.58 21.49
N LEU A 109 14.36 33.47 22.07
CA LEU A 109 13.91 33.04 23.41
C LEU A 109 14.33 34.04 24.49
N SER A 110 15.56 34.57 24.42
CA SER A 110 16.04 35.60 25.36
C SER A 110 15.24 36.90 25.24
N GLU A 111 14.96 37.36 24.02
CA GLU A 111 14.12 38.55 23.79
C GLU A 111 12.69 38.36 24.30
N MET A 112 12.09 37.20 24.02
CA MET A 112 10.75 36.84 24.48
C MET A 112 10.68 36.76 26.01
N GLN A 113 11.68 36.16 26.67
CA GLN A 113 11.76 36.13 28.13
C GLN A 113 11.89 37.52 28.73
N ARG A 114 12.67 38.42 28.09
CA ARG A 114 12.79 39.82 28.54
C ARG A 114 11.45 40.53 28.50
N LEU A 115 10.71 40.41 27.39
CA LEU A 115 9.37 40.99 27.24
C LEU A 115 8.37 40.38 28.24
N ALA A 116 8.44 39.07 28.48
CA ALA A 116 7.57 38.40 29.44
C ALA A 116 7.82 38.87 30.89
N ARG A 117 9.08 39.15 31.27
CA ARG A 117 9.40 39.74 32.59
C ARG A 117 8.81 41.14 32.73
N GLN A 118 9.00 41.98 31.72
CA GLN A 118 8.43 43.34 31.70
C GLN A 118 6.90 43.31 31.79
N ALA A 119 6.24 42.47 30.99
CA ALA A 119 4.79 42.32 31.03
C ALA A 119 4.28 41.79 32.40
N LYS A 120 5.04 40.91 33.06
CA LYS A 120 4.72 40.46 34.43
C LYS A 120 4.83 41.59 35.44
N GLU A 121 5.88 42.41 35.36
CA GLU A 121 6.07 43.56 36.24
C GLU A 121 4.94 44.59 36.06
N ASP A 122 4.59 44.91 34.81
CA ASP A 122 3.48 45.81 34.47
C ASP A 122 2.13 45.24 34.96
N ALA A 123 1.90 43.94 34.80
CA ALA A 123 0.70 43.27 35.29
C ALA A 123 0.62 43.30 36.83
N ILE A 124 1.74 43.16 37.54
CA ILE A 124 1.79 43.27 39.00
C ILE A 124 1.50 44.71 39.43
N GLN A 125 2.07 45.72 38.76
CA GLN A 125 1.80 47.13 39.05
C GLN A 125 0.32 47.49 38.81
N ASN A 126 -0.24 47.05 37.68
CA ASN A 126 -1.65 47.23 37.37
C ASN A 126 -2.57 46.52 38.38
N LYS A 127 -2.26 45.28 38.77
CA LYS A 127 -3.00 44.56 39.83
C LYS A 127 -2.90 45.27 41.18
N ARG A 128 -1.76 45.88 41.52
CA ARG A 128 -1.62 46.68 42.75
C ARG A 128 -2.50 47.93 42.68
N ALA A 129 -2.44 48.67 41.59
CA ALA A 129 -3.29 49.85 41.37
C ALA A 129 -4.79 49.49 41.37
N GLU A 130 -5.16 48.36 40.78
CA GLU A 130 -6.55 47.86 40.76
C GLU A 130 -6.99 47.39 42.14
N LYS A 131 -6.14 46.66 42.89
CA LYS A 131 -6.44 46.29 44.29
C LYS A 131 -6.57 47.54 45.18
N GLU A 132 -5.78 48.59 44.95
CA GLU A 132 -5.93 49.86 45.68
C GLU A 132 -7.24 50.56 45.34
N LYS A 133 -7.62 50.64 44.05
CA LYS A 133 -8.93 51.14 43.62
C LYS A 133 -10.08 50.31 44.19
N ARG A 134 -9.97 48.99 44.12
CA ARG A 134 -10.98 48.06 44.63
C ARG A 134 -11.05 48.09 46.16
N LYS A 135 -9.94 48.32 46.87
CA LYS A 135 -9.92 48.54 48.32
C LYS A 135 -10.59 49.87 48.68
N LEU A 136 -10.38 50.92 47.90
CA LEU A 136 -11.11 52.20 48.06
C LEU A 136 -12.61 52.03 47.83
N GLU A 137 -13.02 51.25 46.82
CA GLU A 137 -14.42 50.94 46.54
C GLU A 137 -15.05 49.99 47.56
N LEU A 138 -14.30 49.01 48.07
CA LEU A 138 -14.75 48.09 49.12
C LEU A 138 -14.81 48.77 50.49
N LEU A 139 -13.93 49.72 50.79
CA LEU A 139 -14.06 50.60 51.97
C LEU A 139 -15.31 51.49 51.86
N LYS A 140 -15.72 51.84 50.65
CA LYS A 140 -16.99 52.54 50.36
C LYS A 140 -18.21 51.61 50.46
N ALA A 141 -18.05 50.29 50.35
CA ALA A 141 -19.15 49.32 50.25
C ALA A 141 -19.26 48.29 51.41
N GLY A 142 -18.27 48.19 52.30
CA GLY A 142 -18.31 47.48 53.57
C GLY A 142 -18.77 46.01 53.57
N LYS A 143 -17.91 45.05 53.15
CA LYS A 143 -17.94 43.60 53.53
C LYS A 143 -16.83 42.77 52.85
N LEU A 144 -16.19 41.83 53.58
CA LEU A 144 -15.22 40.84 53.06
C LEU A 144 -15.20 39.54 53.90
N SER A 145 -15.03 38.39 53.23
CA SER A 145 -14.56 37.09 53.77
C SER A 145 -13.87 36.30 52.65
N ASP A 146 -12.73 35.67 52.96
CA ASP A 146 -11.71 35.14 52.04
C ASP A 146 -11.61 33.59 51.99
N ASP A 147 -10.92 33.12 50.93
CA ASP A 147 -10.12 31.89 50.76
C ASP A 147 -10.68 30.69 49.94
N GLU A 148 -9.92 30.29 48.90
CA GLU A 148 -9.19 28.99 48.81
C GLU A 148 -8.56 28.74 47.41
N ILE A 149 -7.30 28.26 47.34
CA ILE A 149 -6.66 27.58 46.19
C ILE A 149 -5.70 26.50 46.72
N VAL A 150 -5.73 25.29 46.13
CA VAL A 150 -4.83 24.13 46.37
C VAL A 150 -4.28 23.60 45.03
N GLU A 151 -3.04 23.09 45.02
CA GLU A 151 -2.28 22.54 43.87
C GLU A 151 -1.80 21.10 44.18
N SER A 152 -1.70 20.20 43.18
CA SER A 152 -1.41 18.76 43.30
C SER A 152 -0.23 18.28 42.42
N SER A 153 0.43 17.17 42.80
CA SER A 153 1.59 16.53 42.15
C SER A 153 1.37 15.03 41.83
N GLU A 154 2.07 14.49 40.81
CA GLU A 154 1.98 13.10 40.27
C GLU A 154 3.29 12.27 40.49
N GLU A 155 3.19 10.93 40.51
CA GLU A 155 4.26 9.92 40.78
C GLU A 155 4.51 8.96 39.58
N GLU A 156 5.72 8.36 39.49
CA GLU A 156 6.19 7.43 38.43
C GLU A 156 6.30 5.94 38.89
N ASP A 157 6.20 5.00 37.94
CA ASP A 157 5.87 3.56 38.09
C ASP A 157 7.11 2.62 38.07
N GLU A 158 7.09 1.54 38.89
CA GLU A 158 8.25 0.77 39.38
C GLU A 158 8.57 -0.56 38.63
N ASN A 159 8.05 -0.82 37.43
CA ASN A 159 8.12 -2.18 36.82
C ASN A 159 9.04 -2.34 35.58
N GLU A 160 10.31 -1.92 35.67
CA GLU A 160 11.30 -2.18 34.60
C GLU A 160 12.33 -3.25 34.98
N TYR A 161 12.33 -4.38 34.26
CA TYR A 161 13.18 -5.55 34.53
C TYR A 161 14.57 -5.44 33.89
N PHE A 162 15.62 -5.60 34.69
CA PHE A 162 17.02 -5.63 34.23
C PHE A 162 17.63 -7.04 34.35
N PRO A 163 18.20 -7.60 33.26
CA PRO A 163 18.82 -8.92 33.32
C PRO A 163 20.20 -8.91 34.02
N PRO A 164 20.64 -10.07 34.57
CA PRO A 164 21.88 -10.17 35.33
C PRO A 164 23.14 -9.99 34.46
N PRO A 165 24.21 -9.42 35.03
CA PRO A 165 25.44 -9.10 34.31
C PRO A 165 26.20 -10.36 33.87
N GLY A 166 26.52 -10.47 32.57
CA GLY A 166 27.42 -11.49 32.02
C GLY A 166 26.90 -12.27 30.81
N LEU A 167 25.62 -12.17 30.45
CA LEU A 167 25.08 -12.78 29.24
C LEU A 167 25.16 -11.79 28.07
N LEU A 168 26.14 -11.96 27.18
CA LEU A 168 26.21 -11.26 25.89
C LEU A 168 25.13 -11.82 24.96
N ILE A 169 23.87 -11.47 25.23
CA ILE A 169 22.78 -11.66 24.27
C ILE A 169 23.00 -10.61 23.18
N PRO A 170 23.24 -10.99 21.91
CA PRO A 170 23.23 -10.02 20.82
C PRO A 170 21.86 -9.35 20.86
N GLY A 171 21.82 -8.04 21.12
CA GLY A 171 20.59 -7.29 21.19
C GLY A 171 19.87 -7.39 19.85
N PHE A 172 18.82 -8.20 19.77
CA PHE A 172 17.90 -8.19 18.66
C PHE A 172 16.94 -7.04 18.90
N TYR A 173 16.99 -6.05 18.02
CA TYR A 173 15.99 -4.99 18.02
C TYR A 173 14.65 -5.61 17.61
N ALA A 174 13.78 -5.86 18.59
CA ALA A 174 12.37 -6.13 18.37
C ALA A 174 11.63 -4.79 18.48
N PRO A 175 11.07 -4.25 17.37
CA PRO A 175 10.27 -3.04 17.44
C PRO A 175 9.15 -3.20 18.48
N PRO A 176 8.81 -2.17 19.28
CA PRO A 176 7.73 -2.28 20.26
C PRO A 176 6.35 -2.39 19.59
N ASN A 177 6.18 -1.80 18.40
CA ASN A 177 4.93 -1.81 17.65
C ASN A 177 4.79 -3.12 16.84
N ASP A 178 3.66 -3.80 16.98
CA ASP A 178 3.35 -5.03 16.24
C ASP A 178 3.32 -4.80 14.72
N VAL A 179 2.88 -3.62 14.26
CA VAL A 179 2.93 -3.24 12.84
C VAL A 179 4.37 -3.25 12.32
N ALA A 180 5.32 -2.76 13.12
CA ALA A 180 6.73 -2.74 12.73
C ALA A 180 7.36 -4.14 12.75
N LYS A 181 6.91 -5.05 13.64
CA LYS A 181 7.33 -6.46 13.64
C LYS A 181 6.84 -7.18 12.38
N VAL A 182 5.56 -6.99 12.04
CA VAL A 182 4.95 -7.59 10.83
C VAL A 182 5.61 -7.04 9.57
N ASN A 183 5.85 -5.72 9.49
CA ASN A 183 6.58 -5.12 8.36
C ASN A 183 8.02 -5.65 8.27
N GLY A 184 8.69 -5.82 9.41
CA GLY A 184 10.01 -6.44 9.47
C GLY A 184 10.00 -7.87 8.92
N LEU A 185 9.00 -8.68 9.30
CA LEU A 185 8.81 -10.03 8.76
C LEU A 185 8.50 -10.02 7.26
N ALA A 186 7.65 -9.10 6.79
CA ALA A 186 7.31 -8.96 5.37
C ALA A 186 8.54 -8.62 4.52
N ILE A 187 9.42 -7.75 5.02
CA ILE A 187 10.66 -7.36 4.32
C ILE A 187 11.70 -8.50 4.35
N LEU A 188 11.85 -9.18 5.49
CA LEU A 188 12.90 -10.18 5.68
C LEU A 188 12.53 -11.55 5.11
N PHE A 189 11.24 -11.91 5.13
CA PHE A 189 10.74 -13.23 4.74
C PHE A 189 9.51 -13.14 3.82
N PRO A 190 9.59 -12.45 2.68
CA PRO A 190 8.44 -12.17 1.84
C PRO A 190 7.72 -13.44 1.36
N LYS A 191 8.45 -14.53 1.10
CA LYS A 191 7.85 -15.81 0.65
C LYS A 191 7.00 -16.49 1.72
N ILE A 192 7.51 -16.55 2.95
CA ILE A 192 6.78 -17.14 4.08
C ILE A 192 5.56 -16.27 4.35
N VAL A 193 5.75 -14.95 4.41
CA VAL A 193 4.64 -14.03 4.64
C VAL A 193 3.59 -14.13 3.53
N LEU A 194 3.95 -14.24 2.26
CA LEU A 194 3.00 -14.42 1.15
C LEU A 194 2.17 -15.70 1.23
N GLU A 195 2.67 -16.78 1.85
CA GLU A 195 1.90 -18.02 2.05
C GLU A 195 0.84 -17.90 3.16
N TYR A 196 1.05 -17.01 4.14
CA TYR A 196 0.16 -16.82 5.29
C TYR A 196 -0.64 -15.51 5.25
N VAL A 197 -0.28 -14.58 4.36
CA VAL A 197 -1.04 -13.35 4.13
C VAL A 197 -2.25 -13.71 3.29
N THR A 198 -3.43 -13.34 3.78
CA THR A 198 -4.65 -13.34 2.97
C THR A 198 -4.35 -12.52 1.72
N PRO A 199 -4.55 -13.06 0.49
CA PRO A 199 -4.35 -12.29 -0.73
C PRO A 199 -5.08 -10.96 -0.56
N GLU A 200 -4.44 -9.86 -0.95
CA GLU A 200 -5.08 -8.56 -0.90
C GLU A 200 -6.44 -8.70 -1.57
N PRO A 201 -7.56 -8.36 -0.88
CA PRO A 201 -8.86 -8.45 -1.51
C PRO A 201 -8.82 -7.56 -2.74
N GLU A 202 -9.31 -8.09 -3.86
CA GLU A 202 -9.39 -7.34 -5.10
C GLU A 202 -10.36 -6.19 -4.90
N PHE A 203 -9.82 -5.01 -4.54
CA PHE A 203 -10.63 -3.83 -4.34
C PHE A 203 -11.07 -3.30 -5.70
N LEU A 204 -12.36 -3.41 -5.97
CA LEU A 204 -12.99 -2.69 -7.06
C LEU A 204 -12.78 -1.19 -6.84
N PRO A 205 -12.48 -0.41 -7.89
CA PRO A 205 -12.41 1.04 -7.75
C PRO A 205 -13.77 1.59 -7.29
N PRO A 206 -13.80 2.78 -6.63
CA PRO A 206 -15.05 3.44 -6.28
C PRO A 206 -15.98 3.53 -7.49
N HIS A 207 -17.20 3.04 -7.36
CA HIS A 207 -18.10 2.84 -8.51
C HIS A 207 -19.55 3.20 -8.20
N VAL A 208 -20.30 3.54 -9.26
CA VAL A 208 -21.73 3.82 -9.22
C VAL A 208 -22.49 2.93 -10.19
N LEU A 209 -23.76 2.66 -9.85
CA LEU A 209 -24.70 2.01 -10.73
C LEU A 209 -25.48 3.06 -11.54
N VAL A 210 -25.57 2.85 -12.85
CA VAL A 210 -26.44 3.64 -13.74
C VAL A 210 -27.41 2.69 -14.44
N LEU A 211 -28.71 2.94 -14.28
CA LEU A 211 -29.77 2.19 -14.96
C LEU A 211 -30.40 3.05 -16.05
N LEU A 212 -30.43 2.52 -17.27
CA LEU A 212 -30.99 3.16 -18.45
C LEU A 212 -32.13 2.31 -19.03
N ASP A 213 -33.05 2.97 -19.73
CA ASP A 213 -34.09 2.27 -20.48
C ASP A 213 -33.51 1.56 -21.70
N MET A 214 -34.02 0.36 -21.99
CA MET A 214 -33.58 -0.45 -23.13
C MET A 214 -33.82 0.19 -24.50
N THR A 215 -34.67 1.21 -24.59
CA THR A 215 -34.88 1.97 -25.82
C THR A 215 -33.63 2.75 -26.25
N LYS A 216 -32.76 3.13 -25.29
CA LYS A 216 -31.56 3.95 -25.52
C LYS A 216 -30.26 3.15 -25.60
N ARG A 217 -30.35 1.81 -25.66
CA ARG A 217 -29.18 0.91 -25.55
C ARG A 217 -28.08 1.17 -26.58
N TYR A 218 -28.42 1.43 -27.84
CA TYR A 218 -27.41 1.67 -28.89
C TYR A 218 -26.68 3.00 -28.67
N ASN A 219 -27.40 4.05 -28.30
CA ASN A 219 -26.80 5.34 -27.98
C ASN A 219 -25.89 5.23 -26.74
N ALA A 220 -26.31 4.50 -25.71
CA ALA A 220 -25.51 4.30 -24.51
C ALA A 220 -24.19 3.58 -24.81
N ILE A 221 -24.22 2.54 -25.65
CA ILE A 221 -23.01 1.82 -26.07
C ILE A 221 -22.10 2.73 -26.89
N GLU A 222 -22.62 3.48 -27.85
CA GLU A 222 -21.83 4.39 -28.68
C GLU A 222 -21.10 5.46 -27.84
N THR A 223 -21.79 6.03 -26.85
CA THR A 223 -21.22 6.97 -25.90
C THR A 223 -20.11 6.32 -25.06
N LEU A 224 -20.36 5.13 -24.51
CA LEU A 224 -19.42 4.43 -23.64
C LEU A 224 -18.26 3.75 -24.38
N ALA A 225 -18.36 3.52 -25.69
CA ALA A 225 -17.29 2.93 -26.49
C ALA A 225 -15.99 3.75 -26.45
N LYS A 226 -16.09 5.06 -26.21
CA LYS A 226 -14.93 5.97 -26.01
C LYS A 226 -14.23 5.74 -24.67
N TYR A 227 -14.94 5.17 -23.69
CA TYR A 227 -14.54 5.07 -22.29
C TYR A 227 -14.54 3.62 -21.78
N LYS A 228 -14.09 2.65 -22.59
CA LYS A 228 -14.07 1.22 -22.23
C LYS A 228 -13.43 0.95 -20.86
N ASN A 229 -12.35 1.67 -20.54
CA ASN A 229 -11.59 1.47 -19.29
C ASN A 229 -12.34 1.93 -18.02
N ALA A 230 -13.43 2.69 -18.16
CA ALA A 230 -14.21 3.19 -17.03
C ALA A 230 -15.43 2.30 -16.70
N VAL A 231 -15.81 1.41 -17.62
CA VAL A 231 -16.90 0.45 -17.43
C VAL A 231 -16.33 -0.80 -16.78
N ILE A 232 -16.87 -1.19 -15.62
CA ILE A 232 -16.43 -2.37 -14.87
C ILE A 232 -17.27 -3.58 -15.26
N HIS A 233 -18.60 -3.42 -15.22
CA HIS A 233 -19.56 -4.45 -15.63
C HIS A 233 -20.73 -3.83 -16.39
N MET A 234 -21.32 -4.64 -17.28
CA MET A 234 -22.50 -4.29 -18.07
C MET A 234 -23.49 -5.46 -18.04
N GLY A 235 -24.78 -5.14 -18.05
CA GLY A 235 -25.81 -6.15 -18.18
C GLY A 235 -27.20 -5.61 -18.39
N ILE A 236 -28.07 -6.47 -18.88
CA ILE A 236 -29.49 -6.21 -19.06
C ILE A 236 -30.25 -6.98 -18.00
N PHE A 237 -31.03 -6.25 -17.23
CA PHE A 237 -31.78 -6.77 -16.09
C PHE A 237 -33.25 -6.42 -16.23
N LYS A 238 -34.10 -7.34 -15.78
CA LYS A 238 -35.49 -7.03 -15.48
C LYS A 238 -35.53 -6.46 -14.06
N ALA A 239 -35.67 -5.15 -13.94
CA ALA A 239 -35.57 -4.46 -12.65
C ALA A 239 -36.58 -3.32 -12.56
N THR A 240 -37.34 -3.31 -11.47
CA THR A 240 -38.08 -2.12 -11.00
C THR A 240 -37.25 -1.32 -9.99
N SER A 241 -36.35 -2.00 -9.28
CA SER A 241 -35.40 -1.40 -8.33
C SER A 241 -34.06 -2.17 -8.37
N PRO A 242 -32.93 -1.55 -7.97
CA PRO A 242 -31.62 -2.19 -7.98
C PRO A 242 -31.56 -3.49 -7.15
N TYR A 243 -32.27 -3.54 -6.02
CA TYR A 243 -32.25 -4.69 -5.10
C TYR A 243 -33.10 -5.89 -5.56
N SER A 244 -33.97 -5.70 -6.55
CA SER A 244 -34.93 -6.70 -7.01
C SER A 244 -34.75 -6.97 -8.51
N ALA A 245 -33.51 -7.04 -8.96
CA ALA A 245 -33.17 -7.24 -10.36
C ALA A 245 -33.00 -8.73 -10.70
N VAL A 246 -33.49 -9.14 -11.86
CA VAL A 246 -33.23 -10.47 -12.43
C VAL A 246 -32.39 -10.30 -13.70
N HIS A 247 -31.22 -10.92 -13.73
CA HIS A 247 -30.32 -10.89 -14.89
C HIS A 247 -30.96 -11.57 -16.11
N VAL A 248 -30.82 -10.96 -17.28
CA VAL A 248 -31.34 -11.46 -18.56
C VAL A 248 -30.22 -11.74 -19.55
N ALA A 249 -29.31 -10.77 -19.75
CA ALA A 249 -28.22 -10.89 -20.72
C ALA A 249 -27.03 -10.00 -20.36
N TYR A 250 -25.82 -10.48 -20.65
CA TYR A 250 -24.56 -9.78 -20.40
C TYR A 250 -24.30 -8.57 -21.33
N GLY A 251 -24.88 -8.57 -22.54
CA GLY A 251 -24.63 -7.53 -23.55
C GLY A 251 -25.81 -7.35 -24.51
N VAL A 252 -25.77 -6.28 -25.29
CA VAL A 252 -26.79 -5.92 -26.28
C VAL A 252 -26.74 -6.83 -27.51
N LYS A 253 -25.56 -7.17 -28.04
CA LYS A 253 -25.43 -8.17 -29.14
C LYS A 253 -25.99 -9.52 -28.70
N HIS A 254 -25.72 -9.92 -27.45
CA HIS A 254 -26.23 -11.17 -26.88
C HIS A 254 -27.77 -11.13 -26.72
N PHE A 255 -28.31 -10.03 -26.23
CA PHE A 255 -29.76 -9.83 -26.11
C PHE A 255 -30.47 -9.84 -27.47
N ASP A 256 -29.93 -9.14 -28.47
CA ASP A 256 -30.48 -9.10 -29.82
C ASP A 256 -30.49 -10.50 -30.48
N SER A 257 -29.50 -11.33 -30.14
CA SER A 257 -29.40 -12.73 -30.59
C SER A 257 -30.46 -13.64 -29.95
N MET A 258 -30.87 -13.37 -28.72
CA MET A 258 -31.82 -14.20 -27.97
C MET A 258 -33.28 -14.10 -28.47
N LYS A 259 -33.63 -13.13 -29.34
CA LYS A 259 -34.98 -12.95 -29.95
C LYS A 259 -36.15 -13.16 -28.95
N LEU A 260 -36.00 -12.65 -27.73
CA LEU A 260 -37.03 -12.79 -26.71
C LEU A 260 -38.17 -11.80 -26.96
N SER A 261 -39.42 -12.28 -26.94
CA SER A 261 -40.64 -11.47 -27.00
C SER A 261 -40.99 -10.87 -25.63
N ILE A 262 -40.00 -10.26 -24.98
CA ILE A 262 -40.17 -9.61 -23.68
C ILE A 262 -40.54 -8.15 -23.89
N ASN A 263 -41.42 -7.62 -23.04
CA ASN A 263 -41.74 -6.20 -23.00
C ASN A 263 -40.48 -5.40 -22.66
N LEU A 264 -40.05 -4.53 -23.57
CA LEU A 264 -38.84 -3.72 -23.42
C LEU A 264 -38.92 -2.73 -22.26
N ASP A 265 -40.14 -2.36 -21.84
CA ASP A 265 -40.38 -1.36 -20.80
C ASP A 265 -39.96 -1.85 -19.40
N ASP A 266 -40.03 -3.16 -19.15
CA ASP A 266 -39.64 -3.79 -17.89
C ASP A 266 -38.12 -4.01 -17.78
N LEU A 267 -37.42 -3.90 -18.91
CA LEU A 267 -35.99 -4.15 -18.99
C LEU A 267 -35.22 -2.84 -18.82
N LYS A 268 -34.09 -2.96 -18.13
CA LYS A 268 -33.16 -1.88 -17.86
C LYS A 268 -31.75 -2.33 -18.20
N LEU A 269 -30.99 -1.44 -18.82
CA LEU A 269 -29.57 -1.61 -19.10
C LEU A 269 -28.80 -1.03 -17.90
N ALA A 270 -28.03 -1.87 -17.23
CA ALA A 270 -27.26 -1.52 -16.05
C ALA A 270 -25.78 -1.41 -16.40
N PHE A 271 -25.15 -0.34 -15.92
CA PHE A 271 -23.72 -0.13 -16.02
C PHE A 271 -23.14 0.10 -14.63
N MET A 272 -22.06 -0.63 -14.34
CA MET A 272 -21.21 -0.37 -13.20
C MET A 272 -20.01 0.45 -13.67
N LEU A 273 -19.93 1.71 -13.24
CA LEU A 273 -18.95 2.68 -13.72
C LEU A 273 -18.00 3.08 -12.61
N SER A 274 -16.72 3.20 -12.95
CA SER A 274 -15.70 3.74 -12.06
C SER A 274 -15.81 5.26 -11.96
N ILE A 275 -15.89 5.78 -10.74
CA ILE A 275 -15.97 7.23 -10.43
C ILE A 275 -14.59 7.90 -10.54
N LYS A 276 -13.52 7.16 -10.82
CA LYS A 276 -12.19 7.77 -11.04
C LYS A 276 -12.18 8.76 -12.21
N VAL A 277 -13.10 8.60 -13.16
CA VAL A 277 -13.30 9.50 -14.30
C VAL A 277 -14.78 9.83 -14.38
N ASP A 278 -15.15 11.08 -14.17
CA ASP A 278 -16.57 11.49 -14.12
C ASP A 278 -17.21 11.69 -15.51
N VAL A 279 -16.40 11.79 -16.56
CA VAL A 279 -16.86 12.10 -17.93
C VAL A 279 -17.88 11.08 -18.47
N PRO A 280 -17.69 9.75 -18.35
CA PRO A 280 -18.66 8.76 -18.84
C PRO A 280 -20.00 8.85 -18.10
N LEU A 281 -19.96 9.14 -16.79
CA LEU A 281 -21.18 9.33 -16.00
C LEU A 281 -21.96 10.55 -16.51
N LEU A 282 -21.28 11.67 -16.75
CA LEU A 282 -21.90 12.89 -17.27
C LEU A 282 -22.54 12.69 -18.65
N GLU A 283 -21.88 12.00 -19.57
CA GLU A 283 -22.46 11.73 -20.90
C GLU A 283 -23.67 10.78 -20.83
N LEU A 284 -23.70 9.86 -19.85
CA LEU A 284 -24.88 9.03 -19.62
C LEU A 284 -26.03 9.79 -18.97
N MET A 285 -25.75 10.83 -18.18
CA MET A 285 -26.79 11.71 -17.63
C MET A 285 -27.59 12.41 -18.73
N ASP A 286 -26.95 12.76 -19.85
CA ASP A 286 -27.61 13.34 -21.02
C ASP A 286 -28.63 12.38 -21.66
N LEU A 287 -28.44 11.07 -21.48
CA LEU A 287 -29.38 10.04 -21.90
C LEU A 287 -30.56 9.87 -20.93
N ASN A 288 -30.65 10.69 -19.88
CA ASN A 288 -31.71 10.70 -18.87
C ASN A 288 -31.96 9.30 -18.28
N PRO A 289 -31.03 8.81 -17.43
CA PRO A 289 -31.11 7.50 -16.78
C PRO A 289 -32.31 7.41 -15.86
N TYR A 290 -32.80 6.17 -15.68
CA TYR A 290 -33.89 5.86 -14.77
C TYR A 290 -33.45 5.95 -13.31
N HIS A 291 -32.25 5.44 -13.01
CA HIS A 291 -31.67 5.45 -11.67
C HIS A 291 -30.16 5.67 -11.76
N VAL A 292 -29.64 6.42 -10.82
CA VAL A 292 -28.20 6.65 -10.63
C VAL A 292 -27.93 6.60 -9.13
N SER A 293 -26.94 5.83 -8.72
CA SER A 293 -26.52 5.78 -7.31
C SER A 293 -26.11 7.17 -6.83
N ARG A 294 -26.44 7.50 -5.59
CA ARG A 294 -26.14 8.81 -5.01
C ARG A 294 -24.65 9.03 -4.81
N ASP A 295 -23.99 8.02 -4.24
CA ASP A 295 -22.61 8.07 -3.77
C ASP A 295 -21.93 6.70 -4.03
N SER A 296 -20.61 6.64 -3.87
CA SER A 296 -19.86 5.37 -4.05
C SER A 296 -20.28 4.28 -3.06
N GLU A 297 -20.67 4.63 -1.83
CA GLU A 297 -21.10 3.65 -0.83
C GLU A 297 -22.44 3.01 -1.24
N ALA A 298 -23.40 3.84 -1.65
CA ALA A 298 -24.68 3.36 -2.17
C ALA A 298 -24.51 2.59 -3.48
N GLY A 299 -23.56 3.01 -4.33
CA GLY A 299 -23.21 2.33 -5.57
C GLY A 299 -22.65 0.94 -5.34
N GLU A 300 -21.82 0.75 -4.32
CA GLU A 300 -21.29 -0.57 -3.93
C GLU A 300 -22.41 -1.51 -3.50
N ASP A 301 -23.32 -1.06 -2.64
CA ASP A 301 -24.46 -1.86 -2.18
C ASP A 301 -25.42 -2.24 -3.32
N GLU A 302 -25.71 -1.30 -4.21
CA GLU A 302 -26.60 -1.51 -5.36
C GLU A 302 -25.95 -2.41 -6.42
N CYS A 303 -24.66 -2.22 -6.71
CA CYS A 303 -23.92 -3.07 -7.63
C CYS A 303 -23.76 -4.50 -7.08
N ALA A 304 -23.49 -4.67 -5.78
CA ALA A 304 -23.39 -5.99 -5.17
C ALA A 304 -24.71 -6.78 -5.24
N ALA A 305 -25.86 -6.08 -5.25
CA ALA A 305 -27.16 -6.71 -5.41
C ALA A 305 -27.45 -7.15 -6.86
N MET A 306 -26.97 -6.41 -7.87
CA MET A 306 -27.21 -6.71 -9.28
C MET A 306 -26.14 -7.61 -9.92
N PHE A 307 -24.88 -7.41 -9.54
CA PHE A 307 -23.71 -8.07 -10.09
C PHE A 307 -23.10 -9.01 -9.03
N PRO A 308 -23.38 -10.32 -9.09
CA PRO A 308 -22.76 -11.28 -8.17
C PRO A 308 -21.25 -11.36 -8.40
N VAL A 309 -20.51 -11.88 -7.41
CA VAL A 309 -19.03 -11.94 -7.43
C VAL A 309 -18.45 -12.67 -8.66
N ASN A 310 -19.20 -13.62 -9.23
CA ASN A 310 -18.76 -14.39 -10.41
C ASN A 310 -19.41 -13.88 -11.71
N TYR A 311 -19.85 -12.62 -11.74
CA TYR A 311 -20.48 -12.03 -12.91
C TYR A 311 -19.43 -11.72 -13.99
N GLY A 312 -19.66 -12.18 -15.22
CA GLY A 312 -18.74 -11.94 -16.36
C GLY A 312 -17.65 -12.98 -16.55
N ASP A 313 -17.45 -13.92 -15.62
CA ASP A 313 -16.44 -14.97 -15.75
C ASP A 313 -16.74 -15.93 -16.92
N GLU A 314 -18.02 -16.13 -17.23
CA GLU A 314 -18.49 -17.07 -18.26
C GLU A 314 -18.66 -16.42 -19.65
N TYR A 315 -18.73 -15.09 -19.73
CA TYR A 315 -19.05 -14.37 -20.98
C TYR A 315 -18.28 -13.05 -21.11
N ALA A 316 -17.72 -12.78 -22.28
CA ALA A 316 -17.04 -11.52 -22.57
C ALA A 316 -18.05 -10.37 -22.73
N GLU A 317 -18.34 -9.66 -21.65
CA GLU A 317 -19.32 -8.55 -21.60
C GLU A 317 -19.00 -7.42 -22.59
N PHE A 318 -17.74 -7.23 -22.96
CA PHE A 318 -17.28 -6.07 -23.72
C PHE A 318 -17.28 -6.24 -25.24
N GLU A 319 -17.79 -7.35 -25.79
CA GLU A 319 -17.87 -7.57 -27.24
C GLU A 319 -18.68 -6.48 -27.95
N ASP A 320 -19.59 -5.80 -27.25
CA ASP A 320 -20.43 -4.74 -27.80
C ASP A 320 -19.69 -3.44 -28.15
N PHE A 321 -18.50 -3.23 -27.59
CA PHE A 321 -17.73 -2.00 -27.78
C PHE A 321 -16.80 -2.04 -29.01
N ASP A 322 -16.68 -3.19 -29.68
CA ASP A 322 -15.90 -3.41 -30.90
C ASP A 322 -16.79 -3.41 -32.15
#